data_AF-A0A7V5YZK2-F1
#
_entry.id   AF-A0A7V5YZK2-F1
#
_cell.length_a   1.000
_cell.length_b   1.000
_cell.length_c   1.000
_cell.angle_alpha   90.00
_cell.angle_beta   90.00
_cell.angle_gamma   90.00
#
_symmetry.space_group_name_H-M   'P 1'
#
loop_
_entity.id
_entity.type
_entity.pdbx_description
1 polymer ?
#
loop_
_entity_poly.entity_id
_entity_poly.type
_entity_poly.pdbx_seq_one_letter_code
_entity_poly.pdbx_strand_id
1 'polypeptide(L)'
;VRLRAGSWEVPPIFTLIRRLGGVDEREMFRVFNMGIGMVLVIPAAQAGGALQAVPGARAIGEVVAWDGRAPRVELAAGSEQP
;
A
#
# COMPACT_ATOMS: atom_id res chain seq x y z
N VAL A 1 4.84 8.72 -4.65
CA VAL A 1 5.14 7.70 -3.60
C VAL A 1 5.15 6.34 -4.25
N ARG A 2 6.09 5.49 -3.83
CA ARG A 2 6.18 4.11 -4.29
C ARG A 2 5.79 3.19 -3.14
N LEU A 3 4.70 2.46 -3.31
CA LEU A 3 4.22 1.44 -2.40
C LEU A 3 4.78 0.08 -2.82
N ARG A 4 5.00 -0.81 -1.85
CA ARG A 4 5.47 -2.17 -2.11
C ARG A 4 4.28 -3.13 -2.06
N ALA A 5 3.98 -3.80 -3.18
CA ALA A 5 2.97 -4.84 -3.17
C ALA A 5 3.35 -5.96 -2.18
N GLY A 6 2.37 -6.48 -1.43
CA GLY A 6 2.60 -7.51 -0.42
C GLY A 6 3.19 -7.01 0.91
N SER A 7 3.52 -5.72 1.05
CA SER A 7 3.97 -5.19 2.35
C SER A 7 2.85 -5.04 3.38
N TRP A 8 1.61 -5.31 2.98
CA TRP A 8 0.48 -5.51 3.88
C TRP A 8 -0.42 -6.61 3.32
N GLU A 9 -1.10 -7.30 4.23
CA GLU A 9 -2.13 -8.27 3.88
C GLU A 9 -3.41 -7.54 3.49
N VAL A 10 -3.94 -7.86 2.31
CA VAL A 10 -5.25 -7.38 1.85
C VAL A 10 -6.33 -8.25 2.49
N PRO A 11 -7.28 -7.66 3.25
CA PRO A 11 -8.34 -8.43 3.89
C PRO A 11 -9.14 -9.29 2.90
N PRO A 12 -9.48 -10.56 3.22
CA PRO A 12 -10.14 -11.49 2.29
C PRO A 12 -11.47 -11.02 1.71
N ILE A 13 -12.16 -10.10 2.41
CA ILE A 13 -13.41 -9.49 1.93
C ILE A 13 -13.22 -8.78 0.58
N PHE A 14 -12.07 -8.17 0.32
CA PHE A 14 -11.82 -7.49 -0.96
C PHE A 14 -11.66 -8.49 -2.11
N THR A 15 -11.05 -9.65 -1.87
CA THR A 15 -11.01 -10.75 -2.84
C THR A 15 -12.42 -11.25 -3.15
N LEU A 16 -13.29 -11.35 -2.14
CA LEU A 16 -14.68 -11.76 -2.31
C LEU A 16 -15.48 -10.73 -3.12
N ILE A 17 -15.38 -9.45 -2.77
CA ILE A 17 -16.03 -8.35 -3.50
C ILE A 17 -15.58 -8.35 -4.96
N ARG A 18 -14.27 -8.43 -5.21
CA ARG A 18 -13.72 -8.48 -6.57
C ARG A 18 -14.34 -9.63 -7.38
N ARG A 19 -14.34 -10.83 -6.80
CA ARG A 19 -14.83 -12.04 -7.47
C ARG A 19 -16.34 -12.01 -7.74
N LEU A 20 -17.14 -11.61 -6.74
CA LEU A 20 -18.60 -11.60 -6.87
C LEU A 20 -19.12 -10.42 -7.70
N GLY A 21 -18.46 -9.26 -7.61
CA GLY A 21 -18.84 -8.05 -8.34
C GLY A 21 -18.23 -7.95 -9.74
N GLY A 22 -17.31 -8.85 -10.12
CA GLY A 22 -16.62 -8.78 -11.42
C GLY A 22 -15.77 -7.51 -11.58
N VAL A 23 -15.23 -6.98 -10.48
CA VAL A 23 -14.51 -5.71 -10.46
C VAL A 23 -13.05 -5.93 -10.86
N ASP A 24 -12.50 -5.07 -11.72
CA ASP A 24 -11.07 -5.10 -12.08
C ASP A 24 -10.20 -4.76 -10.86
N GLU A 25 -9.02 -5.37 -10.76
CA GLU A 25 -8.11 -5.14 -9.64
C GLU A 25 -7.69 -3.68 -9.50
N ARG A 26 -7.47 -2.96 -10.61
CA ARG A 26 -7.11 -1.53 -10.55
C ARG A 26 -8.26 -0.69 -10.01
N GLU A 27 -9.49 -1.08 -10.31
CA GLU A 27 -10.69 -0.41 -9.80
C GLU A 27 -10.88 -0.67 -8.31
N MET A 28 -10.53 -1.86 -7.82
CA MET A 28 -10.53 -2.17 -6.39
C MET A 28 -9.65 -1.18 -5.60
N PHE A 29 -8.46 -0.84 -6.10
CA PHE A 29 -7.57 0.16 -5.47
C PHE A 29 -8.06 1.62 -5.61
N ARG A 30 -8.95 1.92 -6.56
CA ARG A 30 -9.53 3.27 -6.72
C ARG A 30 -10.70 3.51 -5.78
N VAL A 31 -11.49 2.47 -5.52
CA VAL A 31 -12.74 2.57 -4.75
C VAL A 31 -12.54 2.20 -3.28
N PHE A 32 -11.71 1.19 -3.00
CA PHE A 32 -11.53 0.67 -1.65
C PHE A 32 -10.15 0.99 -1.10
N ASN A 33 -10.06 1.06 0.23
CA ASN A 33 -8.81 1.27 0.94
C ASN A 33 -7.85 0.04 0.89
N MET A 34 -8.34 -1.11 0.42
CA MET A 34 -7.59 -2.37 0.31
C MET A 34 -6.86 -2.79 1.60
N GLY A 35 -7.41 -2.41 2.76
CA GLY A 35 -6.86 -2.71 4.09
C GLY A 35 -6.02 -1.60 4.72
N ILE A 36 -5.76 -0.49 4.02
CA ILE A 36 -4.98 0.65 4.55
C ILE A 36 -5.92 1.83 4.83
N GLY A 37 -6.36 1.97 6.08
CA GLY A 37 -7.25 3.06 6.48
C GLY A 37 -6.55 4.41 6.66
N MET A 38 -5.24 4.42 6.91
CA MET A 38 -4.46 5.63 7.16
C MET A 38 -3.01 5.44 6.71
N VAL A 39 -2.40 6.53 6.23
CA VAL A 39 -0.98 6.57 5.84
C VAL A 39 -0.33 7.77 6.51
N LEU A 40 0.86 7.55 7.10
CA LEU A 40 1.70 8.60 7.64
C LEU A 40 3.01 8.68 6.85
N VAL A 41 3.47 9.90 6.58
CA VAL A 41 4.79 10.16 5.98
C VAL A 41 5.72 10.63 7.08
N ILE A 42 6.78 9.86 7.31
CA ILE A 42 7.69 10.05 8.43
C ILE A 42 9.13 10.00 7.91
N PRO A 43 10.06 10.81 8.44
CA PRO A 43 11.49 10.65 8.13
C PRO A 43 11.95 9.22 8.41
N ALA A 44 12.76 8.65 7.51
CA ALA A 44 13.20 7.25 7.62
C ALA A 44 13.86 6.92 8.98
N ALA A 45 14.61 7.86 9.54
CA ALA A 45 15.25 7.73 10.85
C ALA A 45 14.26 7.57 12.03
N GLN A 46 13.01 8.01 11.88
CA GLN A 46 11.97 7.93 12.91
C GLN A 46 10.99 6.76 12.69
N ALA A 47 11.07 6.07 11.55
CA ALA A 47 10.14 5.01 11.19
C ALA A 47 10.11 3.87 12.23
N GLY A 48 11.28 3.48 12.76
CA GLY A 48 11.37 2.44 13.79
C GLY A 48 10.59 2.78 15.06
N GLY A 49 10.75 4.01 15.58
CA GLY A 49 10.00 4.48 16.74
C GLY A 49 8.50 4.56 16.49
N ALA A 50 8.09 5.04 15.30
CA ALA A 50 6.68 5.10 14.93
C ALA A 50 6.02 3.72 14.84
N LEU A 51 6.71 2.73 14.28
CA LEU A 51 6.21 1.34 14.21
C LEU A 51 6.08 0.71 15.61
N GLN A 52 6.96 1.05 16.55
CA GLN A 52 6.85 0.59 17.94
C GLN A 52 5.70 1.28 18.68
N ALA A 53 5.48 2.57 18.43
CA ALA A 53 4.45 3.36 19.10
C ALA A 53 3.02 3.04 18.63
N VAL A 54 2.85 2.50 17.43
CA VAL A 54 1.53 2.20 16.84
C VAL A 54 1.42 0.72 16.51
N PRO A 55 0.86 -0.11 17.42
CA PRO A 55 0.64 -1.53 17.16
C PRO A 55 -0.17 -1.77 15.89
N GLY A 56 0.31 -2.66 15.03
CA GLY A 56 -0.31 -2.98 13.74
C GLY A 56 0.06 -2.05 12.58
N ALA A 57 0.83 -0.98 12.82
CA ALA A 57 1.40 -0.19 11.74
C ALA A 57 2.44 -0.99 10.94
N ARG A 58 2.54 -0.70 9.63
CA ARG A 58 3.46 -1.36 8.71
C ARG A 58 4.13 -0.32 7.81
N ALA A 59 5.42 -0.50 7.53
CA ALA A 59 6.11 0.29 6.53
C ALA A 59 5.70 -0.20 5.13
N ILE A 60 4.87 0.58 4.44
CA ILE A 60 4.24 0.17 3.17
C ILE A 60 4.91 0.72 1.90
N GLY A 61 5.91 1.60 2.04
CA GLY A 61 6.52 2.26 0.89
C GLY A 61 7.44 3.40 1.26
N GLU A 62 7.72 4.24 0.28
CA GLU A 62 8.63 5.38 0.37
C GLU A 62 8.14 6.56 -0.47
N VAL A 63 8.56 7.77 -0.06
CA VAL A 63 8.41 8.97 -0.87
C VAL A 63 9.62 9.05 -1.80
N VAL A 64 9.36 9.21 -3.10
CA VAL A 64 10.37 9.31 -4.15
C VAL A 64 10.20 10.61 -4.91
N ALA A 65 11.29 11.10 -5.51
CA ALA A 65 11.22 12.22 -6.44
C ALA A 65 10.26 11.89 -7.59
N TRP A 66 9.47 12.87 -8.02
CA TRP A 66 8.50 12.72 -9.10
C TRP A 66 8.96 13.48 -10.33
N ASP A 67 8.95 12.83 -11.48
CA ASP A 67 9.45 13.35 -12.77
C ASP A 67 8.44 14.25 -13.50
N GLY A 68 7.25 14.46 -12.92
CA GLY A 68 6.17 15.25 -13.50
C GLY A 68 5.33 14.52 -14.55
N ARG A 69 5.64 13.26 -14.89
CA ARG A 69 4.99 12.50 -15.96
C ARG A 69 4.39 11.18 -15.47
N ALA A 70 5.07 10.49 -14.55
CA ALA A 70 4.61 9.22 -14.00
C ALA A 70 3.37 9.38 -13.08
N PRO A 71 2.65 8.31 -12.74
CA PRO A 71 1.64 8.35 -11.70
C PRO A 71 2.20 8.83 -10.35
N ARG A 72 1.43 9.61 -9.60
CA ARG A 72 1.85 10.11 -8.27
C ARG A 72 1.95 9.00 -7.21
N VAL A 73 1.23 7.91 -7.42
CA VAL A 73 1.27 6.70 -6.60
C VAL A 73 1.59 5.54 -7.52
N GLU A 74 2.66 4.83 -7.23
CA GLU A 74 3.08 3.62 -7.92
C GLU A 74 3.00 2.46 -6.93
N LEU A 75 2.30 1.38 -7.29
CA LEU A 75 2.38 0.12 -6.57
C LEU A 75 3.43 -0.75 -7.28
N ALA A 76 4.65 -0.77 -6.74
CA ALA A 76 5.71 -1.58 -7.29
C ALA A 76 5.47 -3.04 -6.88
N ALA A 77 5.58 -3.97 -7.84
CA ALA A 77 5.61 -5.39 -7.52
C ALA A 77 6.75 -5.63 -6.52
N GLY A 78 6.44 -6.21 -5.36
CA GLY A 78 7.47 -6.71 -4.47
C GLY A 78 8.30 -7.71 -5.28
N SER A 79 9.63 -7.63 -5.18
CA SER A 79 10.49 -8.71 -5.67
C SER A 79 9.91 -10.02 -5.16
N GLU A 80 9.52 -10.92 -6.07
CA GLU A 80 9.22 -12.30 -5.71
C GLU A 80 10.40 -12.79 -4.87
N GLN A 81 10.16 -12.96 -3.57
CA GLN A 81 11.11 -13.60 -2.70
C GLN A 81 10.63 -15.05 -2.59
N PRO A 82 11.48 -16.03 -2.95
CA PRO A 82 11.10 -17.44 -3.10
C PRO A 82 10.63 -18.07 -1.79
#